data_AF-F0GJH9-F1
#
_entry.id   AF-F0GJH9-F1
#
_cell.length_a   1.000
_cell.length_b   1.000
_cell.length_c   1.000
_cell.angle_alpha   90.00
_cell.angle_beta   90.00
_cell.angle_gamma   90.00
#
_symmetry.space_group_name_H-M   'P 1'
#
loop_
_entity.id
_entity.type
_entity.pdbx_description
1 polymer ?
#
loop_
_entity_poly.entity_id
_entity_poly.type
_entity_poly.pdbx_seq_one_letter_code
_entity_poly.pdbx_strand_id
1 'polypeptide(L)'
;MRRSSTALGAFFTLLCSSAHAVSVAGPMPDRVELNPVAIAMFFAFVFATLALTRWAARRTRSTRDFYTAGGGITGLQNGLAIAGDYMSAASFLGLSGMVFMFGFDGLIYSIGFLVGWPFVMFLIAEPLRNLGRFTFVDVVAYRFAQRPIRLLTSANALTIVVLYLVVQMVGAGKLIQLLFGLSYGAA
;
A
#
# COMPACT_ATOMS: atom_id res chain seq x y z
N MET A 1 14.21 -29.27 17.70
CA MET A 1 13.96 -28.74 16.33
C MET A 1 14.33 -27.25 16.30
N ARG A 2 15.61 -26.89 16.08
CA ARG A 2 16.08 -25.48 16.21
C ARG A 2 17.25 -25.13 15.27
N ARG A 3 17.27 -25.70 14.05
CA ARG A 3 18.35 -25.49 13.06
C ARG A 3 17.89 -24.88 11.71
N SER A 4 16.60 -24.57 11.54
CA SER A 4 16.04 -24.16 10.25
C SER A 4 16.03 -22.64 10.00
N SER A 5 16.17 -21.82 11.05
CA SER A 5 15.99 -20.37 10.95
C SER A 5 17.21 -19.61 10.43
N THR A 6 18.42 -20.16 10.56
CA THR A 6 19.67 -19.54 10.08
C THR A 6 19.89 -19.70 8.58
N ALA A 7 19.42 -20.82 7.99
CA ALA A 7 19.51 -21.05 6.55
C ALA A 7 18.59 -20.12 5.74
N LEU A 8 17.41 -19.79 6.27
CA LEU A 8 16.48 -18.88 5.61
C LEU A 8 17.01 -17.43 5.58
N GLY A 9 17.67 -17.00 6.67
CA GLY A 9 18.31 -15.68 6.74
C GLY A 9 19.51 -15.54 5.80
N ALA A 10 20.33 -16.58 5.67
CA ALA A 10 21.49 -16.58 4.76
C ALA A 10 21.08 -16.59 3.28
N PHE A 11 19.97 -17.24 2.93
CA PHE A 11 19.44 -17.22 1.56
C PHE A 11 18.91 -15.81 1.20
N PHE A 12 18.26 -15.13 2.14
CA PHE A 12 17.73 -13.78 1.92
C PHE A 12 18.84 -12.72 1.78
N THR A 13 19.93 -12.84 2.54
CA THR A 13 21.09 -11.93 2.44
C THR A 13 21.90 -12.13 1.16
N LEU A 14 21.99 -13.36 0.63
CA LEU A 14 22.64 -13.65 -0.65
C LEU A 14 21.85 -13.15 -1.87
N LEU A 15 20.51 -13.17 -1.82
CA LEU A 15 19.67 -12.59 -2.87
C LEU A 15 19.76 -11.05 -2.91
N CYS A 16 19.77 -10.39 -1.74
CA CYS A 16 19.85 -8.93 -1.66
C CYS A 16 21.18 -8.33 -2.13
N SER A 17 22.30 -9.05 -2.02
CA SER A 17 23.64 -8.53 -2.36
C SER A 17 23.86 -8.35 -3.88
N SER A 18 22.97 -8.90 -4.71
CA SER A 18 22.99 -8.72 -6.17
C SER A 18 22.03 -7.62 -6.68
N ALA A 19 21.20 -7.05 -5.80
CA ALA A 19 20.22 -6.03 -6.18
C ALA A 19 20.84 -4.62 -6.06
N HIS A 20 21.30 -4.07 -7.18
CA HIS A 20 21.66 -2.65 -7.24
C HIS A 20 20.37 -1.82 -7.28
N ALA A 21 20.16 -0.96 -6.27
CA ALA A 21 18.98 -0.09 -6.21
C ALA A 21 19.15 1.07 -7.20
N VAL A 22 18.41 1.03 -8.30
CA VAL A 22 18.32 2.16 -9.25
C VAL A 22 17.21 3.12 -8.81
N SER A 23 17.49 4.42 -8.83
CA SER A 23 16.53 5.45 -8.46
C SER A 23 15.49 5.67 -9.55
N VAL A 24 14.21 5.65 -9.17
CA VAL A 24 13.05 5.83 -10.07
C VAL A 24 12.82 7.32 -10.42
N ALA A 25 13.46 8.23 -9.68
CA ALA A 25 13.24 9.67 -9.76
C ALA A 25 14.14 10.41 -10.78
N GLY A 26 15.13 9.73 -11.37
CA GLY A 26 16.05 10.33 -12.35
C GLY A 26 15.57 10.24 -13.81
N PRO A 27 16.24 10.91 -14.75
CA PRO A 27 16.09 10.64 -16.18
C PRO A 27 16.33 9.15 -16.44
N MET A 28 15.47 8.52 -17.25
CA MET A 28 15.64 7.12 -17.58
C MET A 28 16.99 6.95 -18.30
N PRO A 29 17.85 6.01 -17.89
CA PRO A 29 19.11 5.77 -18.57
C PRO A 29 18.85 5.28 -20.01
N ASP A 30 19.68 5.75 -20.96
CA ASP A 30 19.58 5.41 -22.39
C ASP A 30 19.67 3.90 -22.67
N ARG A 31 20.24 3.14 -21.73
CA ARG A 31 20.22 1.67 -21.70
C ARG A 31 19.91 1.19 -20.29
N VAL A 32 18.80 0.49 -20.15
CA VAL A 32 18.48 -0.28 -18.95
C VAL A 32 18.99 -1.70 -19.19
N GLU A 33 19.99 -2.11 -18.43
CA GLU A 33 20.39 -3.52 -18.40
C GLU A 33 19.32 -4.32 -17.66
N LEU A 34 18.77 -5.33 -18.34
CA LEU A 34 17.79 -6.22 -17.72
C LEU A 34 18.45 -6.97 -16.56
N ASN A 35 17.88 -6.84 -15.37
CA ASN A 35 18.30 -7.61 -14.21
C ASN A 35 17.35 -8.81 -14.03
N PRO A 36 17.73 -10.03 -14.42
CA PRO A 36 16.85 -11.20 -14.36
C PRO A 36 16.43 -11.53 -12.93
N VAL A 37 17.26 -11.21 -11.94
CA VAL A 37 16.97 -11.43 -10.52
C VAL A 37 15.85 -10.50 -10.07
N ALA A 38 15.92 -9.21 -10.41
CA ALA A 38 14.88 -8.24 -10.08
C ALA A 38 13.54 -8.59 -10.75
N ILE A 39 13.58 -9.01 -12.02
CA ILE A 39 12.40 -9.45 -12.77
C ILE A 39 11.78 -10.70 -12.13
N ALA A 40 12.60 -11.70 -11.78
CA ALA A 40 12.14 -12.90 -11.11
C ALA A 40 11.49 -12.60 -9.75
N MET A 41 12.10 -11.70 -8.96
CA MET A 41 11.53 -11.24 -7.68
C MET A 41 10.19 -10.52 -7.86
N PHE A 42 10.07 -9.66 -8.88
CA PHE A 42 8.81 -8.98 -9.20
C PHE A 42 7.68 -9.98 -9.48
N PHE A 43 7.90 -10.93 -10.39
CA PHE A 43 6.88 -11.94 -10.70
C PHE A 43 6.58 -12.85 -9.51
N ALA A 44 7.61 -13.27 -8.77
CA ALA A 44 7.43 -14.06 -7.55
C ALA A 44 6.52 -13.33 -6.54
N PHE A 45 6.75 -12.03 -6.32
CA PHE A 45 5.94 -11.22 -5.41
C PHE A 45 4.50 -11.04 -5.91
N VAL A 46 4.31 -10.74 -7.20
CA VAL A 46 2.98 -10.61 -7.82
C VAL A 46 2.20 -11.92 -7.69
N PHE A 47 2.78 -13.06 -8.09
CA PHE A 47 2.09 -14.34 -8.03
C PHE A 47 1.83 -14.79 -6.59
N ALA A 48 2.77 -14.58 -5.66
CA ALA A 48 2.56 -14.88 -4.26
C ALA A 48 1.40 -14.06 -3.66
N THR A 49 1.33 -12.76 -3.98
CA THR A 49 0.27 -11.87 -3.52
C THR A 49 -1.08 -12.31 -4.09
N LEU A 50 -1.18 -12.56 -5.40
CA LEU A 50 -2.42 -13.03 -6.04
C LEU A 50 -2.87 -14.39 -5.49
N ALA A 51 -1.94 -15.31 -5.26
CA ALA A 51 -2.24 -16.62 -4.67
C ALA A 51 -2.77 -16.48 -3.23
N LEU A 52 -2.15 -15.62 -2.41
CA LEU A 52 -2.59 -15.32 -1.05
C LEU A 52 -3.97 -14.66 -1.05
N THR A 53 -4.22 -13.68 -1.90
CA THR A 53 -5.53 -13.02 -2.04
C THR A 53 -6.59 -14.03 -2.47
N ARG A 54 -6.31 -14.90 -3.43
CA ARG A 54 -7.27 -15.94 -3.87
C ARG A 54 -7.51 -17.00 -2.80
N TRP A 55 -6.51 -17.31 -1.99
CA TRP A 55 -6.63 -18.21 -0.83
C TRP A 55 -7.47 -17.57 0.29
N ALA A 56 -7.28 -16.29 0.56
CA ALA A 56 -8.02 -15.53 1.55
C ALA A 56 -9.49 -15.34 1.11
N ALA A 57 -9.72 -14.94 -0.15
CA ALA A 57 -11.06 -14.73 -0.70
C ALA A 57 -11.94 -15.98 -0.64
N ARG A 58 -11.35 -17.18 -0.75
CA ARG A 58 -12.08 -18.46 -0.62
C ARG A 58 -12.56 -18.76 0.81
N ARG A 59 -12.04 -18.07 1.83
CA ARG A 59 -12.41 -18.25 3.24
C ARG A 59 -13.47 -17.26 3.71
N THR A 60 -13.68 -16.16 2.99
CA THR A 60 -14.68 -15.16 3.32
C THR A 60 -16.07 -15.68 2.96
N ARG A 61 -16.94 -15.88 3.96
CA ARG A 61 -18.31 -16.42 3.75
C ARG A 61 -19.42 -15.46 4.19
N SER A 62 -19.10 -14.47 5.01
CA SER A 62 -20.06 -13.48 5.50
C SER A 62 -19.51 -12.05 5.41
N THR A 63 -20.42 -11.08 5.52
CA THR A 63 -20.09 -9.65 5.60
C THR A 63 -19.15 -9.34 6.77
N ARG A 64 -19.32 -10.02 7.91
CA ARG A 64 -18.44 -9.86 9.07
C ARG A 64 -17.03 -10.42 8.79
N ASP A 65 -16.93 -11.51 8.05
CA ASP A 65 -15.64 -12.04 7.61
C ASP A 65 -14.95 -11.10 6.63
N PHE A 66 -15.70 -10.45 5.75
CA PHE A 66 -15.16 -9.51 4.77
C PHE A 66 -14.64 -8.23 5.43
N TYR A 67 -15.42 -7.62 6.33
CA TYR A 67 -15.07 -6.31 6.93
C TYR A 67 -14.21 -6.40 8.19
N THR A 68 -14.27 -7.50 8.94
CA THR A 68 -13.60 -7.61 10.25
C THR A 68 -12.81 -8.89 10.43
N ALA A 69 -12.73 -9.76 9.40
CA ALA A 69 -12.17 -11.10 9.51
C ALA A 69 -12.72 -11.88 10.73
N GLY A 70 -14.01 -11.71 11.00
CA GLY A 70 -14.69 -12.33 12.15
C GLY A 70 -14.36 -11.71 13.52
N GLY A 71 -13.41 -10.76 13.59
CA GLY A 71 -12.87 -10.19 14.83
C GLY A 71 -11.64 -10.93 15.37
N GLY A 72 -11.04 -11.84 14.60
CA GLY A 72 -9.91 -12.68 15.02
C GLY A 72 -8.51 -12.08 14.78
N ILE A 73 -8.40 -10.84 14.30
CA ILE A 73 -7.11 -10.20 13.99
C ILE A 73 -6.51 -9.60 15.27
N THR A 74 -5.29 -10.01 15.59
CA THR A 74 -4.53 -9.45 16.72
C THR A 74 -4.10 -8.01 16.45
N GLY A 75 -3.82 -7.23 17.51
CA GLY A 75 -3.39 -5.84 17.38
C GLY A 75 -2.14 -5.65 16.50
N LEU A 76 -1.16 -6.56 16.62
CA LEU A 76 0.06 -6.51 15.81
C LEU A 76 -0.22 -6.83 14.32
N GLN A 77 -1.07 -7.81 14.04
CA GLN A 77 -1.47 -8.11 12.66
C GLN A 77 -2.24 -6.94 12.03
N ASN A 78 -3.14 -6.32 12.78
CA ASN A 78 -3.89 -5.16 12.30
C ASN A 78 -2.96 -3.96 12.07
N GLY A 79 -2.01 -3.72 12.99
CA GLY A 79 -1.00 -2.68 12.85
C GLY A 79 -0.09 -2.89 11.64
N LEU A 80 0.34 -4.13 11.37
CA LEU A 80 1.14 -4.45 10.19
C LEU A 80 0.35 -4.28 8.89
N ALA A 81 -0.92 -4.69 8.87
CA ALA A 81 -1.79 -4.50 7.71
C ALA A 81 -1.97 -3.00 7.39
N ILE A 82 -2.26 -2.21 8.42
CA ILE A 82 -2.34 -0.74 8.34
C ILE A 82 -1.04 -0.12 7.82
N ALA A 83 0.11 -0.55 8.37
CA ALA A 83 1.40 -0.05 7.92
C ALA A 83 1.65 -0.40 6.44
N GLY A 84 1.22 -1.57 5.99
CA GLY A 84 1.26 -1.97 4.58
C GLY A 84 0.42 -1.06 3.69
N ASP A 85 -0.84 -0.82 4.05
CA ASP A 85 -1.76 0.05 3.31
C ASP A 85 -1.26 1.50 3.25
N TYR A 86 -0.50 1.93 4.25
CA TYR A 86 0.13 3.25 4.30
C TYR A 86 1.29 3.43 3.30
N MET A 87 1.94 2.33 2.90
CA MET A 87 3.08 2.32 1.99
C MET A 87 2.63 2.34 0.52
N SER A 88 2.07 3.47 0.10
CA SER A 88 1.68 3.70 -1.29
C SER A 88 2.84 4.21 -2.16
N ALA A 89 2.67 4.18 -3.50
CA ALA A 89 3.60 4.82 -4.44
C ALA A 89 3.75 6.32 -4.15
N ALA A 90 2.69 7.01 -3.73
CA ALA A 90 2.75 8.41 -3.34
C ALA A 90 3.63 8.61 -2.10
N SER A 91 3.50 7.73 -1.11
CA SER A 91 4.32 7.78 0.12
C SER A 91 5.79 7.50 -0.19
N PHE A 92 6.09 6.49 -1.00
CA PHE A 92 7.46 6.12 -1.33
C PHE A 92 8.14 7.11 -2.30
N LEU A 93 7.54 7.34 -3.47
CA LEU A 93 8.09 8.21 -4.52
C LEU A 93 7.93 9.70 -4.19
N GLY A 94 6.80 10.08 -3.58
CA GLY A 94 6.49 11.47 -3.26
C GLY A 94 7.36 12.01 -2.12
N LEU A 95 7.48 11.28 -1.01
CA LEU A 95 8.35 11.72 0.11
C LEU A 95 9.83 11.70 -0.28
N SER A 96 10.30 10.65 -0.95
CA SER A 96 11.70 10.59 -1.42
C SER A 96 12.01 11.69 -2.43
N GLY A 97 11.09 12.00 -3.35
CA GLY A 97 11.20 13.11 -4.28
C GLY A 97 11.22 14.47 -3.58
N MET A 98 10.36 14.70 -2.59
CA MET A 98 10.38 15.93 -1.80
C MET A 98 11.67 16.10 -1.02
N VAL A 99 12.19 15.05 -0.40
CA VAL A 99 13.48 15.09 0.31
C VAL A 99 14.63 15.32 -0.66
N PHE A 100 14.59 14.73 -1.86
CA PHE A 100 15.59 14.99 -2.90
C PHE A 100 15.61 16.45 -3.35
N MET A 101 14.44 17.07 -3.51
CA MET A 101 14.31 18.45 -3.99
C MET A 101 14.52 19.52 -2.92
N PHE A 102 14.02 19.28 -1.70
CA PHE A 102 13.97 20.26 -0.62
C PHE A 102 14.85 19.89 0.59
N GLY A 103 15.60 18.79 0.50
CA GLY A 103 16.49 18.33 1.57
C GLY A 103 15.73 17.94 2.85
N PHE A 104 16.31 18.28 4.00
CA PHE A 104 15.77 17.93 5.32
C PHE A 104 14.38 18.53 5.57
N ASP A 105 14.08 19.70 4.98
CA ASP A 105 12.78 20.35 5.12
C ASP A 105 11.65 19.49 4.51
N GLY A 106 11.96 18.63 3.52
CA GLY A 106 11.01 17.65 3.00
C GLY A 106 10.55 16.61 4.02
N LEU A 107 11.36 16.31 5.05
CA LEU A 107 11.01 15.34 6.09
C LEU A 107 9.89 15.83 7.00
N ILE A 108 9.64 17.14 7.08
CA ILE A 108 8.55 17.67 7.90
C ILE A 108 7.18 17.17 7.40
N TYR A 109 7.04 16.97 6.09
CA TYR A 109 5.84 16.39 5.48
C TYR A 109 5.66 14.93 5.87
N SER A 110 6.75 14.16 5.95
CA SER A 110 6.72 12.77 6.42
C SER A 110 6.27 12.66 7.87
N ILE A 111 6.74 13.56 8.74
CA ILE A 111 6.36 13.59 10.16
C ILE A 111 4.89 13.96 10.31
N GLY A 112 4.42 15.01 9.63
CA GLY A 112 3.02 15.41 9.68
C GLY A 112 2.08 14.29 9.21
N PHE A 113 2.47 13.59 8.15
CA PHE A 113 1.72 12.45 7.62
C PHE A 113 1.66 11.28 8.62
N LEU A 114 2.74 11.02 9.38
CA LEU A 114 2.80 9.95 10.37
C LEU A 114 2.03 10.31 11.65
N VAL A 115 2.20 11.55 12.14
CA VAL A 115 1.62 12.04 13.38
C VAL A 115 0.10 12.20 13.29
N GLY A 116 -0.45 12.44 12.10
CA GLY A 116 -1.91 12.46 11.88
C GLY A 116 -2.60 11.14 12.19
N TRP A 117 -1.89 10.00 12.10
CA TRP A 117 -2.49 8.67 12.21
C TRP A 117 -3.08 8.36 13.60
N PRO A 118 -2.36 8.54 14.72
CA PRO A 118 -2.94 8.40 16.06
C PRO A 118 -4.22 9.22 16.27
N PHE A 119 -4.28 10.46 15.76
CA PHE A 119 -5.47 11.29 15.91
C PHE A 119 -6.68 10.67 15.20
N VAL A 120 -6.52 10.19 13.97
CA VAL A 120 -7.61 9.49 13.26
C VAL A 120 -7.98 8.19 13.97
N MET A 121 -6.98 7.43 14.43
CA MET A 121 -7.22 6.15 15.10
C MET A 121 -7.96 6.31 16.43
N PHE A 122 -7.61 7.30 17.25
CA PHE A 122 -8.29 7.54 18.52
C PHE A 122 -9.62 8.29 18.38
N LEU A 123 -9.67 9.35 17.57
CA LEU A 123 -10.87 10.20 17.48
C LEU A 123 -11.97 9.61 16.62
N ILE A 124 -11.62 8.83 15.59
CA ILE A 124 -12.58 8.32 14.61
C ILE A 124 -12.76 6.80 14.75
N ALA A 125 -11.70 6.01 14.85
CA ALA A 125 -11.85 4.56 14.82
C ALA A 125 -12.59 3.99 16.05
N GLU A 126 -12.38 4.55 17.25
CA GLU A 126 -13.07 4.10 18.47
C GLU A 126 -14.59 4.33 18.43
N PRO A 127 -15.12 5.54 18.13
CA PRO A 127 -16.55 5.74 17.96
C PRO A 127 -17.17 4.85 16.87
N LEU A 128 -16.49 4.69 15.73
CA LEU A 128 -16.96 3.84 14.64
C LEU A 128 -17.05 2.36 15.07
N ARG A 129 -16.07 1.86 15.82
CA ARG A 129 -16.09 0.49 16.37
C ARG A 129 -17.29 0.27 17.29
N ASN A 130 -17.57 1.25 18.15
CA ASN A 130 -18.64 1.14 19.16
C ASN A 130 -20.05 1.19 18.55
N LEU A 131 -20.21 1.79 17.36
CA LEU A 131 -21.49 1.86 16.63
C LEU A 131 -21.88 0.55 15.92
N GLY A 132 -20.98 -0.43 15.83
CA GLY A 132 -21.26 -1.74 15.24
C GLY A 132 -21.54 -1.71 13.72
N ARG A 133 -21.16 -0.64 13.03
CA ARG A 133 -21.27 -0.50 11.57
C ARG A 133 -19.91 -0.71 10.91
N PHE A 134 -19.92 -1.21 9.69
CA PHE A 134 -18.67 -1.56 8.97
C PHE A 134 -18.06 -0.41 8.18
N THR A 135 -18.87 0.57 7.75
CA THR A 135 -18.39 1.68 6.94
C THR A 135 -18.64 3.04 7.62
N PHE A 136 -17.74 4.00 7.39
CA PHE A 136 -17.93 5.38 7.83
C PHE A 136 -19.24 5.98 7.30
N VAL A 137 -19.60 5.65 6.06
CA VAL A 137 -20.84 6.11 5.43
C VAL A 137 -22.07 5.63 6.20
N ASP A 138 -22.08 4.39 6.70
CA ASP A 138 -23.19 3.87 7.49
C ASP A 138 -23.36 4.62 8.82
N VAL A 139 -22.26 5.10 9.41
CA VAL A 139 -22.29 5.90 10.63
C VAL A 139 -22.83 7.31 10.36
N VAL A 140 -22.36 7.99 9.32
CA VAL A 140 -22.89 9.32 8.99
C VAL A 140 -24.36 9.22 8.56
N ALA A 141 -24.72 8.22 7.77
CA ALA A 141 -26.09 7.96 7.34
C ALA A 141 -27.01 7.53 8.50
N TYR A 142 -26.47 7.15 9.66
CA TYR A 142 -27.28 6.93 10.87
C TYR A 142 -27.79 8.24 11.47
N ARG A 143 -27.00 9.32 11.39
CA ARG A 143 -27.36 10.63 11.96
C ARG A 143 -28.11 11.55 11.00
N PHE A 144 -27.97 11.31 9.70
CA PHE A 144 -28.47 12.16 8.61
C PHE A 144 -29.35 11.39 7.62
N ALA A 145 -29.87 12.08 6.61
CA ALA A 145 -30.66 11.46 5.55
C ALA A 145 -29.82 10.46 4.73
N GLN A 146 -30.22 9.19 4.72
CA GLN A 146 -29.42 8.09 4.18
C GLN A 146 -29.07 8.25 2.69
N ARG A 147 -30.07 8.51 1.84
CA ARG A 147 -29.89 8.57 0.37
C ARG A 147 -28.94 9.69 -0.08
N PRO A 148 -29.10 10.97 0.32
CA PRO A 148 -28.19 12.04 -0.11
C PRO A 148 -26.77 11.85 0.44
N ILE A 149 -26.61 11.41 1.69
CA ILE A 149 -25.29 11.18 2.29
C ILE A 149 -24.55 10.06 1.58
N ARG A 150 -25.22 8.93 1.29
CA ARG A 150 -24.59 7.82 0.56
C ARG A 150 -24.15 8.25 -0.84
N LEU A 151 -24.95 9.06 -1.54
CA LEU A 151 -24.60 9.57 -2.86
C LEU A 151 -23.38 10.49 -2.79
N LEU A 152 -23.41 11.46 -1.87
CA LEU A 152 -22.34 12.44 -1.68
C LEU A 152 -21.02 11.76 -1.30
N THR A 153 -21.06 10.87 -0.30
CA THR A 153 -19.86 10.16 0.18
C THR A 153 -19.29 9.21 -0.85
N SER A 154 -20.14 8.49 -1.60
CA SER A 154 -19.67 7.59 -2.67
C SER A 154 -19.09 8.37 -3.84
N ALA A 155 -19.70 9.49 -4.24
CA ALA A 155 -19.16 10.36 -5.29
C ALA A 155 -17.82 10.96 -4.88
N ASN A 156 -17.72 11.49 -3.65
CA ASN A 156 -16.47 12.01 -3.11
C ASN A 156 -15.37 10.93 -3.03
N ALA A 157 -15.72 9.74 -2.54
CA ALA A 157 -14.79 8.61 -2.46
C ALA A 157 -14.29 8.21 -3.85
N LEU A 158 -15.18 8.11 -4.84
CA LEU A 158 -14.80 7.78 -6.21
C LEU A 158 -13.88 8.84 -6.81
N THR A 159 -14.19 10.12 -6.64
CA THR A 159 -13.34 11.22 -7.11
C THR A 159 -11.94 11.13 -6.53
N ILE A 160 -11.83 10.95 -5.20
CA ILE A 160 -10.53 10.82 -4.53
C ILE A 160 -9.78 9.60 -5.04
N VAL A 161 -10.45 8.44 -5.12
CA VAL A 161 -9.84 7.18 -5.57
C VAL A 161 -9.33 7.31 -7.01
N VAL A 162 -10.11 7.90 -7.93
CA VAL A 162 -9.68 8.07 -9.32
C VAL A 162 -8.42 8.94 -9.41
N LEU A 163 -8.42 10.10 -8.76
CA LEU A 163 -7.23 10.98 -8.73
C LEU A 163 -6.03 10.30 -8.10
N TYR A 164 -6.26 9.52 -7.04
CA TYR A 164 -5.22 8.78 -6.35
C TYR A 164 -4.64 7.64 -7.19
N LEU A 165 -5.49 6.92 -7.92
CA LEU A 165 -5.07 5.85 -8.83
C LEU A 165 -4.20 6.37 -9.97
N VAL A 166 -4.46 7.59 -10.49
CA VAL A 166 -3.59 8.20 -11.52
C VAL A 166 -2.14 8.27 -11.04
N VAL A 167 -1.90 8.79 -9.84
CA VAL A 167 -0.53 8.89 -9.28
C VAL A 167 0.09 7.51 -9.08
N GLN A 168 -0.69 6.52 -8.63
CA GLN A 168 -0.19 5.15 -8.48
C GLN A 168 0.19 4.51 -9.81
N MET A 169 -0.62 4.72 -10.86
CA MET A 169 -0.33 4.18 -12.19
C MET A 169 0.93 4.82 -12.79
N VAL A 170 1.15 6.13 -12.57
CA VAL A 170 2.42 6.77 -12.96
C VAL A 170 3.60 6.16 -12.20
N GLY A 171 3.47 5.94 -10.90
CA GLY A 171 4.50 5.28 -10.10
C GLY A 171 4.81 3.86 -10.58
N ALA A 172 3.78 3.07 -10.85
CA ALA A 172 3.92 1.71 -11.37
C ALA A 172 4.54 1.69 -12.77
N GLY A 173 4.09 2.55 -13.69
CA GLY A 173 4.62 2.64 -15.05
C GLY A 173 6.11 2.99 -15.06
N LYS A 174 6.55 3.93 -14.21
CA LYS A 174 7.97 4.24 -14.05
C LYS A 174 8.79 3.06 -13.52
N LEU A 175 8.23 2.26 -12.61
CA LEU A 175 8.89 1.05 -12.11
C LEU A 175 9.01 -0.03 -13.20
N ILE A 176 7.96 -0.24 -14.01
CA ILE A 176 7.98 -1.19 -15.14
C ILE A 176 8.98 -0.74 -16.20
N GLN A 177 8.97 0.53 -16.55
CA GLN A 177 9.95 1.16 -17.43
C GLN A 177 11.39 0.90 -16.94
N LEU A 178 11.65 1.07 -15.65
CA LEU A 178 12.97 0.82 -15.05
C LEU A 178 13.34 -0.67 -15.02
N LEU A 179 12.36 -1.55 -14.82
CA LEU A 179 12.61 -2.99 -14.67
C LEU A 179 12.87 -3.68 -16.02
N PHE A 180 12.19 -3.23 -17.08
CA PHE A 180 12.21 -3.88 -18.40
C PHE A 180 12.85 -3.02 -19.51
N GLY A 181 13.22 -1.77 -19.23
CA GLY A 181 13.78 -0.87 -20.24
C GLY A 181 12.79 -0.44 -21.32
N LEU A 182 11.47 -0.54 -21.05
CA LEU A 182 10.42 -0.22 -22.01
C LEU A 182 10.19 1.29 -22.11
N SER A 183 9.61 1.74 -23.23
CA SER A 183 9.11 3.12 -23.30
C SER A 183 7.91 3.29 -22.36
N TYR A 184 7.76 4.47 -21.76
CA TYR A 184 6.69 4.73 -20.78
C TYR A 184 5.28 4.49 -21.33
N GLY A 185 5.03 4.66 -22.63
CA GLY A 185 3.73 4.37 -23.24
C GLY A 185 3.44 2.88 -23.46
N ALA A 186 4.48 2.03 -23.42
CA ALA A 186 4.37 0.57 -23.50
C ALA A 186 4.43 -0.11 -22.12
N ALA A 187 4.77 0.65 -21.07
CA ALA A 187 4.89 0.23 -19.67
C ALA A 187 3.60 0.54 -18.89
#